data_AF-A0A7V8NR61-F1
#
_entry.id   AF-A0A7V8NR61-F1
#
_cell.length_a   1.000
_cell.length_b   1.000
_cell.length_c   1.000
_cell.angle_alpha   90.00
_cell.angle_beta   90.00
_cell.angle_gamma   90.00
#
_symmetry.space_group_name_H-M   'P 1'
#
loop_
_entity.id
_entity.type
_entity.pdbx_description
1 polymer ?
#
loop_
_entity_poly.entity_id
_entity_poly.type
_entity_poly.pdbx_seq_one_letter_code
_entity_poly.pdbx_strand_id
1 'polypeptide(L)'
;MKDPMLRRRRPLISSPLEWQMTAAPVPHPVIPVLAERGGTQLQTPRATVLVDTREQNPLNFSRFRGWFAAIEKKALPLGDYSIAGLEAVCVVERKDLSDLVHSCTVERAAFVNRLRLMAQYPHRLLVITSPLSQVKSRYPHSNFDPNRVTQFLVATLAGLQVPFVCSETHELGEELVGSYLYQVHLFHWLESNDYGRFLSDNDI
;
A
#
# COMPACT_ATOMS: atom_id res chain seq x y z
N MET A 1 41.02 9.12 -28.26
CA MET A 1 40.15 8.62 -27.17
C MET A 1 40.33 9.50 -25.95
N LYS A 2 39.39 10.42 -25.70
CA LYS A 2 39.17 11.11 -24.42
C LYS A 2 37.71 11.54 -24.40
N ASP A 3 36.95 10.98 -23.47
CA ASP A 3 35.52 11.18 -23.26
C ASP A 3 35.28 12.63 -22.77
N PRO A 4 34.40 13.44 -23.39
CA PRO A 4 34.22 14.82 -22.96
C PRO A 4 33.41 14.86 -21.67
N MET A 5 34.00 15.49 -20.64
CA MET A 5 33.37 15.79 -19.36
C MET A 5 31.94 16.30 -19.54
N LEU A 6 30.95 15.52 -19.11
CA LEU A 6 29.57 15.96 -18.95
C LEU A 6 29.55 17.17 -17.99
N ARG A 7 29.49 18.37 -18.56
CA ARG A 7 29.26 19.62 -17.82
C ARG A 7 27.95 19.47 -17.03
N ARG A 8 28.05 19.35 -15.71
CA ARG A 8 26.92 19.43 -14.78
C ARG A 8 26.26 20.81 -14.95
N ARG A 9 25.18 20.88 -15.73
CA ARG A 9 24.33 22.07 -15.79
C ARG A 9 23.71 22.24 -14.42
N ARG A 10 24.03 23.33 -13.70
CA ARG A 10 23.27 23.74 -12.52
C ARG A 10 21.88 24.18 -13.03
N PRO A 11 20.79 23.57 -12.57
CA PRO A 11 19.46 24.07 -12.92
C PRO A 11 19.31 25.49 -12.35
N LEU A 12 18.73 26.40 -13.14
CA LEU A 12 18.46 27.79 -12.74
C LEU A 12 17.37 27.90 -11.67
N ILE A 13 16.74 26.78 -11.32
CA ILE A 13 15.76 26.62 -10.27
C ILE A 13 16.37 25.60 -9.30
N SER A 14 16.59 25.98 -8.03
CA SER A 14 16.92 25.00 -6.99
C SER A 14 15.83 23.92 -7.00
N SER A 15 16.23 22.65 -6.90
CA SER A 15 15.24 21.58 -6.82
C SER A 15 14.28 21.88 -5.66
N PRO A 16 12.95 21.77 -5.84
CA PRO A 16 12.00 21.86 -4.73
C PRO A 16 12.31 20.90 -3.56
N LEU A 17 13.24 19.95 -3.76
CA LEU A 17 13.81 19.07 -2.72
C LEU A 17 14.64 19.79 -1.64
N GLU A 18 14.94 21.09 -1.78
CA GLU A 18 15.44 21.92 -0.66
C GLU A 18 14.32 22.40 0.27
N TRP A 19 13.05 22.10 -0.02
CA TRP A 19 12.00 22.18 1.00
C TRP A 19 12.24 21.06 1.99
N GLN A 20 12.92 21.39 3.09
CA GLN A 20 12.93 20.55 4.29
C GLN A 20 11.47 20.29 4.70
N MET A 21 10.96 19.12 4.34
CA MET A 21 9.68 18.62 4.80
C MET A 21 9.88 18.17 6.25
N THR A 22 9.68 19.05 7.22
CA THR A 22 9.39 18.60 8.59
C THR A 22 8.02 17.93 8.53
N ALA A 23 7.99 16.63 8.24
CA ALA A 23 6.76 15.87 8.21
C ALA A 23 6.19 15.79 9.63
N ALA A 24 4.96 16.27 9.80
CA ALA A 24 4.21 16.22 11.07
C ALA A 24 2.84 15.58 10.78
N PRO A 25 2.77 14.24 10.62
CA PRO A 25 1.51 13.56 10.35
C PRO A 25 0.53 13.78 11.51
N VAL A 26 -0.73 14.03 11.16
CA VAL A 26 -1.83 14.15 12.14
C VAL A 26 -2.29 12.75 12.59
N PRO A 27 -2.98 12.64 13.74
CA PRO A 27 -3.59 11.37 14.14
C PRO A 27 -4.62 10.87 13.11
N HIS A 28 -4.75 9.54 13.00
CA HIS A 28 -5.79 8.88 12.23
C HIS A 28 -7.20 9.34 12.66
N PRO A 29 -8.19 9.35 11.75
CA PRO A 29 -9.54 9.74 12.09
C PRO A 29 -10.21 8.70 13.01
N VAL A 30 -11.04 9.16 13.94
CA VAL A 30 -11.76 8.29 14.89
C VAL A 30 -12.71 7.35 14.16
N ILE A 31 -13.35 7.85 13.10
CA ILE A 31 -14.24 7.08 12.23
C ILE A 31 -13.69 7.24 10.80
N PRO A 32 -13.50 6.15 10.04
CA PRO A 32 -13.11 6.25 8.64
C PRO A 32 -14.26 6.84 7.82
N VAL A 33 -14.01 7.18 6.55
CA VAL A 33 -15.03 7.74 5.64
C VAL A 33 -16.32 6.90 5.71
N LEU A 34 -17.43 7.58 5.99
CA LEU A 34 -18.74 6.97 6.13
C LEU A 34 -19.51 7.13 4.83
N ALA A 35 -20.24 6.10 4.42
CA ALA A 35 -21.13 6.24 3.27
C ALA A 35 -22.38 7.05 3.66
N GLU A 36 -22.70 8.06 2.84
CA GLU A 36 -23.92 8.84 2.98
C GLU A 36 -24.83 8.71 1.75
N ARG A 37 -26.15 8.84 1.96
CA ARG A 37 -27.14 8.93 0.88
C ARG A 37 -28.15 10.03 1.19
N GLY A 38 -28.16 11.08 0.38
CA GLY A 38 -29.10 12.20 0.55
C GLY A 38 -28.97 12.91 1.91
N GLY A 39 -27.75 12.99 2.46
CA GLY A 39 -27.48 13.57 3.78
C GLY A 39 -27.79 12.66 4.98
N THR A 40 -28.10 11.37 4.74
CA THR A 40 -28.27 10.37 5.79
C THR A 40 -27.12 9.38 5.76
N GLN A 41 -26.41 9.24 6.87
CA GLN A 41 -25.36 8.26 7.05
C GLN A 41 -25.93 6.83 7.00
N LEU A 42 -25.33 5.99 6.14
CA LEU A 42 -25.67 4.57 6.06
C LEU A 42 -25.01 3.81 7.21
N GLN A 43 -25.77 2.94 7.85
CA GLN A 43 -25.24 2.01 8.85
C GLN A 43 -24.68 0.79 8.14
N THR A 44 -23.36 0.78 7.90
CA THR A 44 -22.68 -0.33 7.23
C THR A 44 -22.05 -1.28 8.25
N PRO A 45 -22.03 -2.60 7.98
CA PRO A 45 -21.33 -3.53 8.84
C PRO A 45 -19.81 -3.23 8.83
N ARG A 46 -19.15 -3.58 9.93
CA ARG A 46 -17.71 -3.50 10.05
C ARG A 46 -17.08 -4.83 9.65
N ALA A 47 -16.00 -4.76 8.89
CA ALA A 47 -15.29 -5.93 8.42
C ALA A 47 -14.48 -6.62 9.54
N THR A 48 -14.16 -7.90 9.35
CA THR A 48 -13.08 -8.56 10.08
C THR A 48 -11.83 -8.59 9.21
N VAL A 49 -10.74 -7.98 9.70
CA VAL A 49 -9.44 -8.00 9.00
C VAL A 49 -8.75 -9.32 9.25
N LEU A 50 -8.21 -9.91 8.20
CA LEU A 50 -7.39 -11.11 8.27
C LEU A 50 -5.92 -10.74 8.11
N VAL A 51 -5.09 -11.26 9.00
CA VAL A 51 -3.63 -11.12 8.99
C VAL A 51 -3.01 -12.50 8.77
N ASP A 52 -2.12 -12.62 7.78
CA ASP A 52 -1.45 -13.88 7.50
C ASP A 52 -0.62 -14.35 8.70
N THR A 53 -0.73 -15.62 9.06
CA THR A 53 -0.01 -16.19 10.21
C THR A 53 1.51 -16.23 10.06
N ARG A 54 2.02 -16.12 8.83
CA ARG A 54 3.47 -16.17 8.52
C ARG A 54 4.12 -14.79 8.51
N GLU A 55 3.33 -13.72 8.53
CA GLU A 55 3.86 -12.36 8.58
C GLU A 55 4.55 -12.11 9.94
N GLN A 56 5.87 -11.89 9.90
CA GLN A 56 6.69 -11.81 11.11
C GLN A 56 6.54 -10.47 11.84
N ASN A 57 6.36 -9.39 11.08
CA ASN A 57 6.21 -8.03 11.61
C ASN A 57 4.91 -7.39 11.11
N PRO A 58 3.74 -7.91 11.52
CA PRO A 58 2.47 -7.44 10.99
C PRO A 58 2.19 -5.99 11.39
N LEU A 59 1.44 -5.31 10.53
CA LEU A 59 0.81 -4.03 10.85
C LEU A 59 -0.17 -4.21 12.02
N ASN A 60 -0.18 -3.26 12.95
CA ASN A 60 -1.04 -3.31 14.13
C ASN A 60 -2.30 -2.45 13.95
N PHE A 61 -3.43 -3.10 13.67
CA PHE A 61 -4.71 -2.40 13.51
C PHE A 61 -5.45 -2.11 14.83
N SER A 62 -4.90 -2.49 16.00
CA SER A 62 -5.61 -2.37 17.29
C SER A 62 -5.94 -0.92 17.70
N ARG A 63 -5.22 0.06 17.15
CA ARG A 63 -5.47 1.49 17.41
C ARG A 63 -6.69 2.05 16.66
N PHE A 64 -7.13 1.41 15.58
CA PHE A 64 -8.27 1.83 14.77
C PHE A 64 -9.61 1.36 15.38
N ARG A 65 -9.88 1.81 16.60
CA ARG A 65 -11.12 1.46 17.31
C ARG A 65 -12.32 1.93 16.52
N GLY A 66 -13.26 1.03 16.26
CA GLY A 66 -14.48 1.34 15.50
C GLY A 66 -14.36 1.20 13.99
N TRP A 67 -13.15 0.97 13.43
CA TRP A 67 -13.00 0.71 12.00
C TRP A 67 -13.41 -0.72 11.63
N PHE A 68 -13.01 -1.67 12.47
CA PHE A 68 -13.23 -3.10 12.23
C PHE A 68 -14.07 -3.73 13.35
N ALA A 69 -14.73 -4.84 13.03
CA ALA A 69 -15.42 -5.69 14.00
C ALA A 69 -14.41 -6.55 14.76
N ALA A 70 -13.42 -7.10 14.05
CA ALA A 70 -12.36 -7.92 14.63
C ALA A 70 -11.09 -7.91 13.75
N ILE A 71 -10.00 -8.40 14.33
CA ILE A 71 -8.72 -8.68 13.65
C ILE A 71 -8.38 -10.13 13.96
N GLU A 72 -8.22 -10.97 12.94
CA GLU A 72 -7.97 -12.40 13.09
C GLU A 72 -6.68 -12.82 12.38
N LYS A 73 -5.90 -13.69 13.03
CA LYS A 73 -4.76 -14.34 12.39
C LYS A 73 -5.23 -15.60 11.67
N LYS A 74 -4.97 -15.69 10.37
CA LYS A 74 -5.38 -16.81 9.52
C LYS A 74 -4.32 -17.05 8.44
N ALA A 75 -4.02 -18.31 8.12
CA ALA A 75 -3.18 -18.60 6.96
C ALA A 75 -3.92 -18.23 5.68
N LEU A 76 -3.43 -17.21 4.95
CA LEU A 76 -3.99 -16.76 3.69
C LEU A 76 -3.38 -17.53 2.52
N PRO A 77 -4.14 -17.78 1.45
CA PRO A 77 -3.59 -18.40 0.25
C PRO A 77 -2.56 -17.48 -0.45
N LEU A 78 -2.76 -16.16 -0.35
CA LEU A 78 -1.95 -15.13 -0.98
C LEU A 78 -2.07 -13.82 -0.21
N GLY A 79 -1.00 -13.01 -0.22
CA GLY A 79 -0.92 -11.76 0.53
C GLY A 79 -0.63 -11.94 2.02
N ASP A 80 -0.53 -10.81 2.69
CA ASP A 80 -0.32 -10.70 4.15
C ASP A 80 -1.59 -10.20 4.85
N TYR A 81 -2.48 -9.51 4.11
CA TYR A 81 -3.77 -9.05 4.64
C TYR A 81 -4.91 -9.25 3.65
N SER A 82 -6.10 -9.49 4.21
CA SER A 82 -7.36 -9.57 3.47
C SER A 82 -8.54 -9.27 4.39
N ILE A 83 -9.77 -9.46 3.91
CA ILE A 83 -11.02 -9.28 4.65
C ILE A 83 -11.75 -10.63 4.71
N ALA A 84 -12.27 -11.00 5.88
CA ALA A 84 -13.03 -12.24 6.04
C ALA A 84 -14.25 -12.26 5.10
N GLY A 85 -14.38 -13.34 4.33
CA GLY A 85 -15.41 -13.52 3.30
C GLY A 85 -15.05 -12.92 1.93
N LEU A 86 -13.96 -12.15 1.83
CA LEU A 86 -13.48 -11.53 0.59
C LEU A 86 -12.05 -11.98 0.22
N GLU A 87 -11.59 -13.12 0.75
CA GLU A 87 -10.21 -13.61 0.55
C GLU A 87 -9.87 -13.96 -0.91
N ALA A 88 -10.87 -14.13 -1.76
CA ALA A 88 -10.71 -14.34 -3.21
C ALA A 88 -10.76 -13.04 -4.02
N VAL A 89 -11.06 -11.91 -3.36
CA VAL A 89 -11.36 -10.63 -4.01
C VAL A 89 -10.39 -9.53 -3.58
N CYS A 90 -9.94 -9.55 -2.33
CA CYS A 90 -9.01 -8.57 -1.75
C CYS A 90 -7.70 -9.22 -1.33
N VAL A 91 -6.58 -8.67 -1.78
CA VAL A 91 -5.23 -9.08 -1.37
C VAL A 91 -4.35 -7.86 -1.14
N VAL A 92 -3.67 -7.82 0.00
CA VAL A 92 -2.64 -6.83 0.30
C VAL A 92 -1.35 -7.55 0.63
N GLU A 93 -0.28 -7.19 -0.06
CA GLU A 93 1.09 -7.62 0.22
C GLU A 93 1.84 -6.47 0.89
N ARG A 94 2.57 -6.74 1.96
CA ARG A 94 3.48 -5.80 2.59
C ARG A 94 4.93 -6.18 2.31
N LYS A 95 5.77 -5.17 2.12
CA LYS A 95 7.21 -5.32 1.99
C LYS A 95 7.90 -4.23 2.79
N ASP A 96 8.91 -4.57 3.59
CA ASP A 96 9.86 -3.55 4.02
C ASP A 96 10.93 -3.31 2.93
N LEU A 97 11.82 -2.34 3.16
CA LEU A 97 12.86 -2.01 2.19
C LEU A 97 13.84 -3.16 1.95
N SER A 98 14.23 -3.87 3.01
CA SER A 98 15.20 -4.97 2.92
C SER A 98 14.62 -6.10 2.10
N ASP A 99 13.39 -6.51 2.41
CA ASP A 99 12.66 -7.56 1.72
C ASP A 99 12.36 -7.18 0.28
N LEU A 100 12.03 -5.90 0.00
CA LEU A 100 11.86 -5.41 -1.37
C LEU A 100 13.13 -5.58 -2.19
N VAL A 101 14.29 -5.16 -1.66
CA VAL A 101 15.58 -5.28 -2.35
C VAL A 101 15.95 -6.75 -2.52
N HIS A 102 15.74 -7.58 -1.49
CA HIS A 102 16.00 -9.02 -1.55
C HIS A 102 15.16 -9.68 -2.65
N SER A 103 13.87 -9.40 -2.72
CA SER A 103 13.04 -10.00 -3.78
C SER A 103 13.21 -9.35 -5.14
N CYS A 104 13.79 -8.16 -5.26
CA CYS A 104 14.17 -7.64 -6.57
C CYS A 104 15.44 -8.31 -7.13
N THR A 105 16.20 -9.00 -6.26
CA THR A 105 17.51 -9.58 -6.55
C THR A 105 17.48 -11.11 -6.47
N VAL A 106 17.49 -11.67 -5.27
CA VAL A 106 17.62 -13.10 -4.98
C VAL A 106 16.32 -13.85 -5.32
N GLU A 107 15.17 -13.38 -4.84
CA GLU A 107 13.89 -14.09 -4.96
C GLU A 107 13.00 -13.55 -6.08
N ARG A 108 13.61 -12.93 -7.10
CA ARG A 108 12.89 -12.21 -8.15
C ARG A 108 11.84 -13.04 -8.87
N ALA A 109 12.16 -14.28 -9.21
CA ALA A 109 11.22 -15.15 -9.91
C ALA A 109 9.97 -15.45 -9.06
N ALA A 110 10.17 -15.76 -7.77
CA ALA A 110 9.08 -16.04 -6.84
C ALA A 110 8.20 -14.80 -6.62
N PHE A 111 8.81 -13.63 -6.43
CA PHE A 111 8.07 -12.40 -6.21
C PHE A 111 7.30 -11.94 -7.45
N VAL A 112 7.89 -12.04 -8.64
CA VAL A 112 7.16 -11.78 -9.89
C VAL A 112 5.97 -12.73 -10.06
N ASN A 113 6.14 -14.01 -9.73
CA ASN A 113 5.03 -14.96 -9.77
C ASN A 113 3.92 -14.57 -8.78
N ARG A 114 4.28 -14.20 -7.55
CA ARG A 114 3.33 -13.72 -6.54
C ARG A 114 2.55 -12.50 -7.01
N LEU A 115 3.21 -11.51 -7.62
CA LEU A 115 2.57 -10.33 -8.19
C LEU A 115 1.62 -10.67 -9.36
N ARG A 116 1.97 -11.67 -10.20
CA ARG A 116 1.07 -12.17 -11.26
C ARG A 116 -0.18 -12.86 -10.70
N LEU A 117 -0.06 -13.53 -9.56
CA LEU A 117 -1.22 -14.09 -8.86
C LEU A 117 -2.08 -12.97 -8.28
N MET A 118 -1.47 -11.97 -7.62
CA MET A 118 -2.19 -10.80 -7.12
C MET A 118 -2.91 -10.04 -8.24
N ALA A 119 -2.33 -9.98 -9.44
CA ALA A 119 -2.92 -9.34 -10.61
C ALA A 119 -4.27 -9.95 -11.07
N GLN A 120 -4.66 -11.10 -10.52
CA GLN A 120 -5.96 -11.73 -10.79
C GLN A 120 -7.07 -11.22 -9.85
N TYR A 121 -6.70 -10.55 -8.75
CA TYR A 121 -7.64 -10.08 -7.74
C TYR A 121 -8.21 -8.71 -8.12
N PRO A 122 -9.53 -8.45 -7.98
CA PRO A 122 -10.10 -7.13 -8.23
C PRO A 122 -9.48 -6.04 -7.35
N HIS A 123 -9.32 -6.33 -6.05
CA HIS A 123 -8.69 -5.42 -5.10
C HIS A 123 -7.33 -5.97 -4.70
N ARG A 124 -6.27 -5.33 -5.19
CA ARG A 124 -4.89 -5.76 -4.99
C ARG A 124 -4.03 -4.55 -4.62
N LEU A 125 -3.13 -4.70 -3.65
CA LEU A 125 -2.23 -3.62 -3.25
C LEU A 125 -0.89 -4.17 -2.77
N LEU A 126 0.21 -3.60 -3.25
CA LEU A 126 1.55 -3.78 -2.69
C LEU A 126 1.91 -2.56 -1.83
N VAL A 127 2.09 -2.76 -0.52
CA VAL A 127 2.50 -1.71 0.41
C VAL A 127 3.96 -1.86 0.75
N ILE A 128 4.73 -0.79 0.55
CA ILE A 128 6.13 -0.72 0.91
C ILE A 128 6.26 0.14 2.15
N THR A 129 6.63 -0.43 3.29
CA THR A 129 6.83 0.32 4.54
C THR A 129 8.21 0.98 4.57
N SER A 130 8.47 1.82 3.56
CA SER A 130 9.63 2.68 3.44
C SER A 130 9.30 3.81 2.45
N PRO A 131 9.72 5.06 2.72
CA PRO A 131 9.44 6.17 1.83
C PRO A 131 10.13 5.98 0.48
N LEU A 132 9.49 6.44 -0.60
CA LEU A 132 10.02 6.31 -1.96
C LEU A 132 11.41 6.95 -2.11
N SER A 133 11.69 8.02 -1.36
CA SER A 133 13.01 8.67 -1.31
C SER A 133 14.11 7.72 -0.82
N GLN A 134 13.80 6.87 0.16
CA GLN A 134 14.72 5.85 0.67
C GLN A 134 14.83 4.67 -0.30
N VAL A 135 13.72 4.23 -0.90
CA VAL A 135 13.74 3.22 -1.99
C VAL A 135 14.62 3.68 -3.15
N LYS A 136 14.68 4.98 -3.44
CA LYS A 136 15.49 5.59 -4.50
C LYS A 136 16.95 5.87 -4.10
N SER A 137 17.31 5.63 -2.86
CA SER A 137 18.64 5.90 -2.30
C SER A 137 19.48 4.62 -2.22
N ARG A 138 20.81 4.77 -2.02
CA ARG A 138 21.72 3.62 -1.88
C ARG A 138 21.38 2.79 -0.64
N TYR A 139 21.49 1.47 -0.76
CA TYR A 139 21.19 0.55 0.33
C TYR A 139 22.45 0.24 1.16
N PRO A 140 22.41 0.34 2.50
CA PRO A 140 23.59 0.08 3.34
C PRO A 140 24.20 -1.32 3.19
N HIS A 141 23.36 -2.31 2.88
CA HIS A 141 23.75 -3.72 2.84
C HIS A 141 23.56 -4.37 1.46
N SER A 142 23.42 -3.57 0.39
CA SER A 142 23.26 -4.08 -0.97
C SER A 142 23.83 -3.10 -2.01
N ASN A 143 24.60 -3.63 -2.96
CA ASN A 143 25.10 -2.88 -4.12
C ASN A 143 24.09 -2.83 -5.28
N PHE A 144 22.86 -3.29 -5.07
CA PHE A 144 21.85 -3.28 -6.11
C PHE A 144 21.42 -1.85 -6.47
N ASP A 145 21.30 -1.57 -7.76
CA ASP A 145 20.97 -0.23 -8.26
C ASP A 145 19.54 0.17 -7.85
N PRO A 146 19.35 1.23 -7.04
CA PRO A 146 18.03 1.69 -6.63
C PRO A 146 17.12 2.05 -7.81
N ASN A 147 17.67 2.46 -8.94
CA ASN A 147 16.88 2.71 -10.14
C ASN A 147 16.18 1.46 -10.65
N ARG A 148 16.81 0.28 -10.54
CA ARG A 148 16.21 -0.99 -10.96
C ARG A 148 15.05 -1.39 -10.06
N VAL A 149 15.12 -1.10 -8.76
CA VAL A 149 14.01 -1.31 -7.83
C VAL A 149 12.84 -0.40 -8.20
N THR A 150 13.10 0.90 -8.40
CA THR A 150 12.03 1.84 -8.82
C THR A 150 11.40 1.44 -10.16
N GLN A 151 12.23 1.11 -11.17
CA GLN A 151 11.74 0.68 -12.48
C GLN A 151 10.92 -0.60 -12.38
N PHE A 152 11.31 -1.53 -11.51
CA PHE A 152 10.53 -2.73 -11.24
C PHE A 152 9.16 -2.40 -10.65
N LEU A 153 9.09 -1.52 -9.64
CA LEU A 153 7.81 -1.09 -9.06
C LEU A 153 6.89 -0.43 -10.09
N VAL A 154 7.45 0.46 -10.93
CA VAL A 154 6.71 1.10 -12.02
C VAL A 154 6.23 0.09 -13.06
N ALA A 155 7.05 -0.91 -13.39
CA ALA A 155 6.65 -1.99 -14.30
C ALA A 155 5.56 -2.88 -13.70
N THR A 156 5.59 -3.12 -12.39
CA THR A 156 4.52 -3.83 -11.66
C THR A 156 3.21 -3.05 -11.70
N LEU A 157 3.26 -1.73 -11.47
CA LEU A 157 2.11 -0.83 -11.58
C LEU A 157 1.54 -0.80 -13.01
N ALA A 158 2.36 -0.52 -14.01
CA ALA A 158 1.89 -0.30 -15.38
C ALA A 158 1.60 -1.62 -16.13
N GLY A 159 2.44 -2.63 -15.92
CA GLY A 159 2.39 -3.88 -16.67
C GLY A 159 1.46 -4.93 -16.06
N LEU A 160 1.52 -5.12 -14.74
CA LEU A 160 0.64 -6.08 -14.04
C LEU A 160 -0.61 -5.43 -13.46
N GLN A 161 -0.72 -4.10 -13.54
CA GLN A 161 -1.82 -3.34 -12.92
C GLN A 161 -1.94 -3.65 -11.43
N VAL A 162 -0.80 -3.86 -10.75
CA VAL A 162 -0.74 -4.03 -9.30
C VAL A 162 -0.28 -2.70 -8.72
N PRO A 163 -1.19 -1.89 -8.13
CA PRO A 163 -0.80 -0.64 -7.53
C PRO A 163 0.14 -0.88 -6.35
N PHE A 164 1.07 0.04 -6.18
CA PHE A 164 1.90 0.08 -4.99
C PHE A 164 1.87 1.46 -4.35
N VAL A 165 2.07 1.47 -3.05
CA VAL A 165 2.20 2.69 -2.23
C VAL A 165 3.40 2.54 -1.32
N CYS A 166 4.01 3.68 -0.96
CA CYS A 166 5.07 3.75 0.03
C CYS A 166 4.51 4.43 1.28
N SER A 167 4.88 3.96 2.47
CA SER A 167 4.64 4.66 3.73
C SER A 167 5.96 5.04 4.39
N GLU A 168 5.99 6.22 5.01
CA GLU A 168 7.17 6.75 5.69
C GLU A 168 7.47 5.98 6.97
N THR A 169 6.43 5.55 7.68
CA THR A 169 6.54 4.81 8.94
C THR A 169 5.65 3.59 8.94
N HIS A 170 5.88 2.70 9.91
CA HIS A 170 5.05 1.52 10.12
C HIS A 170 3.61 1.94 10.45
N GLU A 171 3.44 2.94 11.32
CA GLU A 171 2.15 3.51 11.72
C GLU A 171 1.39 4.06 10.51
N LEU A 172 2.02 4.87 9.66
CA LEU A 172 1.35 5.38 8.47
C LEU A 172 0.95 4.24 7.51
N GLY A 173 1.75 3.17 7.46
CA GLY A 173 1.41 1.94 6.75
C GLY A 173 0.18 1.24 7.33
N GLU A 174 0.06 1.17 8.66
CA GLU A 174 -1.11 0.60 9.35
C GLU A 174 -2.37 1.36 8.98
N GLU A 175 -2.32 2.69 9.01
CA GLU A 175 -3.48 3.54 8.71
C GLU A 175 -3.86 3.39 7.24
N LEU A 176 -2.89 3.46 6.33
CA LEU A 176 -3.14 3.31 4.90
C LEU A 176 -3.77 1.95 4.58
N VAL A 177 -3.19 0.86 5.07
CA VAL A 177 -3.72 -0.49 4.83
C VAL A 177 -5.08 -0.66 5.48
N GLY A 178 -5.26 -0.14 6.70
CA GLY A 178 -6.54 -0.13 7.38
C GLY A 178 -7.61 0.59 6.57
N SER A 179 -7.34 1.81 6.09
CA SER A 179 -8.27 2.59 5.28
C SER A 179 -8.58 1.90 3.96
N TYR A 180 -7.59 1.31 3.29
CA TYR A 180 -7.80 0.55 2.06
C TYR A 180 -8.73 -0.64 2.28
N LEU A 181 -8.46 -1.48 3.29
CA LEU A 181 -9.29 -2.65 3.61
C LEU A 181 -10.71 -2.23 4.01
N TYR A 182 -10.85 -1.16 4.79
CA TYR A 182 -12.14 -0.60 5.15
C TYR A 182 -12.95 -0.18 3.92
N GLN A 183 -12.33 0.59 3.01
CA GLN A 183 -12.98 1.07 1.79
C GLN A 183 -13.38 -0.07 0.86
N VAL A 184 -12.52 -1.08 0.68
CA VAL A 184 -12.85 -2.27 -0.12
C VAL A 184 -14.08 -2.99 0.43
N HIS A 185 -14.13 -3.18 1.76
CA HIS A 185 -15.31 -3.79 2.39
C HIS A 185 -16.57 -2.94 2.20
N LEU A 186 -16.45 -1.62 2.43
CA LEU A 186 -17.56 -0.68 2.30
C LEU A 186 -18.14 -0.71 0.89
N PHE A 187 -17.30 -0.57 -0.15
CA PHE A 187 -17.75 -0.60 -1.53
C PHE A 187 -18.36 -1.94 -1.91
N HIS A 188 -17.77 -3.05 -1.48
CA HIS A 188 -18.36 -4.37 -1.71
C HIS A 188 -19.76 -4.49 -1.08
N TRP A 189 -19.93 -3.98 0.15
CA TRP A 189 -21.24 -3.97 0.82
C TRP A 189 -22.25 -3.07 0.08
N LEU A 190 -21.84 -1.87 -0.32
CA LEU A 190 -22.71 -0.94 -1.05
C LEU A 190 -23.17 -1.53 -2.39
N GLU A 191 -22.26 -2.16 -3.14
CA GLU A 191 -22.58 -2.83 -4.40
C GLU A 191 -23.53 -4.02 -4.19
N SER A 192 -23.30 -4.81 -3.15
CA SER A 192 -24.14 -5.97 -2.83
C SER A 192 -25.55 -5.59 -2.37
N ASN A 193 -25.78 -4.32 -2.04
CA ASN A 193 -27.07 -3.79 -1.58
C ASN A 193 -27.61 -2.69 -2.51
N ASP A 194 -27.16 -2.67 -3.78
CA ASP A 194 -27.66 -1.77 -4.84
C ASP A 194 -27.52 -0.25 -4.54
N TYR A 195 -26.54 0.12 -3.70
CA TYR A 195 -26.23 1.52 -3.43
C TYR A 195 -25.24 2.14 -4.44
N GLY A 196 -24.54 1.32 -5.23
CA GLY A 196 -23.52 1.77 -6.20
C GLY A 196 -22.19 2.20 -5.57
N ARG A 197 -21.18 2.48 -6.42
CA ARG A 197 -19.89 3.06 -6.00
C ARG A 197 -19.92 4.57 -6.21
N PHE A 198 -20.10 5.34 -5.14
CA PHE A 198 -19.99 6.79 -5.23
C PHE A 198 -18.94 7.28 -4.24
N LEU A 199 -17.92 7.95 -4.77
CA LEU A 199 -17.26 9.05 -4.06
C LEU A 199 -18.10 10.26 -4.44
N SER A 200 -19.06 10.61 -3.59
CA SER A 200 -19.79 11.86 -3.71
C SER A 200 -18.91 13.02 -3.23
N ASP A 201 -19.14 14.24 -3.72
CA ASP A 201 -18.37 15.43 -3.35
C ASP A 201 -18.38 15.72 -1.83
N ASN A 202 -19.25 15.06 -1.05
CA ASN A 202 -19.35 15.17 0.40
C ASN A 202 -18.55 14.08 1.17
N ASP A 203 -17.90 13.14 0.49
CA ASP A 203 -17.19 12.02 1.13
C ASP A 203 -15.72 12.34 1.50
N ILE A 204 -15.29 13.62 1.45
CA ILE A 204 -13.94 14.09 1.80
C ILE A 204 -13.98 15.21 2.85
#